data_AF-A0A2E6V0G1-F1
#
_entry.id   AF-A0A2E6V0G1-F1
#
_cell.length_a   1.000
_cell.length_b   1.000
_cell.length_c   1.000
_cell.angle_alpha   90.00
_cell.angle_beta   90.00
_cell.angle_gamma   90.00
#
_symmetry.space_group_name_H-M   'P 1'
#
loop_
_entity.id
_entity.type
_entity.pdbx_description
1 polymer ?
#
loop_
_entity_poly.entity_id
_entity_poly.type
_entity_poly.pdbx_seq_one_letter_code
_entity_poly.pdbx_strand_id
1 'polypeptide(L)'
;DFAAAIEQAMTLSVPDVMKTLDSELEKLFFTPDENGEIQRICSKCGTGHLELKLGKFGPFIGCNNYPDCRYTRQIVAAGEDDDNGQELDDDKLLGTDPVNQLPVYLKKGPYGSYVQLGGEEVKKPKRSSVPKGKPVLDVDLNYALGLLSLPRDVGLHPQTADMIQAGLGRYGPYLKYQGKFTSLKEGDDLLSVGINRAVDLLAEAAKTAGRVLGKHPDGGEIHLKRGRFGPYFEHNKLRAPMPKKLQMDSVTLTEALEILAAKAAQPATKIKTKKTKSKAKAKTKTAKVKTKAKSG
;
A
#
# COMPACT_ATOMS: atom_id res chain seq x y z
N ASP A 1 -16.42 -5.32 -44.43
CA ASP A 1 -16.41 -4.13 -43.53
C ASP A 1 -15.11 -3.81 -42.83
N PHE A 2 -14.35 -4.76 -42.25
CA PHE A 2 -13.13 -4.43 -41.50
C PHE A 2 -12.05 -3.67 -42.30
N ALA A 3 -11.83 -4.03 -43.56
CA ALA A 3 -10.85 -3.35 -44.42
C ALA A 3 -11.25 -1.90 -44.74
N ALA A 4 -12.55 -1.65 -45.00
CA ALA A 4 -13.07 -0.30 -45.24
C ALA A 4 -12.97 0.59 -43.98
N ALA A 5 -13.19 0.01 -42.80
CA ALA A 5 -13.01 0.71 -41.53
C ALA A 5 -11.54 1.10 -41.27
N ILE A 6 -10.58 0.26 -41.67
CA ILE A 6 -9.14 0.60 -41.57
C ILE A 6 -8.79 1.75 -42.52
N GLU A 7 -9.24 1.68 -43.77
CA GLU A 7 -8.96 2.75 -44.75
C GLU A 7 -9.56 4.10 -44.31
N GLN A 8 -10.76 4.10 -43.74
CA GLN A 8 -11.36 5.28 -43.13
C GLN A 8 -10.53 5.78 -41.93
N ALA A 9 -10.17 4.90 -40.99
CA ALA A 9 -9.39 5.26 -39.81
C ALA A 9 -8.01 5.86 -40.15
N MET A 10 -7.38 5.41 -41.24
CA MET A 10 -6.07 5.94 -41.68
C MET A 10 -6.14 7.37 -42.23
N THR A 11 -7.33 7.87 -42.56
CA THR A 11 -7.52 9.25 -43.06
C THR A 11 -7.79 10.27 -41.96
N LEU A 12 -8.14 9.83 -40.74
CA LEU A 12 -8.44 10.75 -39.64
C LEU A 12 -7.16 11.34 -39.04
N SER A 13 -7.23 12.62 -38.68
CA SER A 13 -6.17 13.27 -37.92
C SER A 13 -6.21 12.82 -36.45
N VAL A 14 -5.06 12.87 -35.76
CA VAL A 14 -4.99 12.52 -34.32
C VAL A 14 -6.02 13.29 -33.47
N PRO A 15 -6.25 14.61 -33.68
CA PRO A 15 -7.33 15.34 -33.01
C PRO A 15 -8.73 14.75 -33.25
N ASP A 16 -9.04 14.34 -34.48
CA ASP A 16 -10.35 13.79 -34.82
C ASP A 16 -10.57 12.44 -34.13
N VAL A 17 -9.53 11.58 -34.12
CA VAL A 17 -9.55 10.30 -33.40
C VAL A 17 -9.74 10.52 -31.89
N MET A 18 -9.09 11.55 -31.32
CA MET A 18 -9.26 11.84 -29.90
C MET A 18 -10.67 12.35 -29.59
N LYS A 19 -11.26 13.18 -30.46
CA LYS A 19 -12.63 13.69 -30.28
C LYS A 19 -13.67 12.58 -30.38
N THR A 20 -13.50 11.61 -31.29
CA THR A 20 -14.39 10.45 -31.38
C THR A 20 -14.24 9.55 -30.17
N LEU A 21 -13.01 9.23 -29.75
CA LEU A 21 -12.75 8.44 -28.54
C LEU A 21 -13.32 9.10 -27.27
N ASP A 22 -13.19 10.41 -27.14
CA ASP A 22 -13.71 11.16 -26.01
C ASP A 22 -15.26 11.15 -25.95
N SER A 23 -15.94 11.10 -27.09
CA SER A 23 -17.39 10.95 -27.15
C SER A 23 -17.84 9.51 -26.88
N GLU A 24 -17.13 8.51 -27.40
CA GLU A 24 -17.50 7.10 -27.22
C GLU A 24 -17.24 6.61 -25.79
N LEU A 25 -16.15 7.07 -25.17
CA LEU A 25 -15.73 6.63 -23.84
C LEU A 25 -16.30 7.51 -22.71
N GLU A 26 -17.09 8.52 -23.04
CA GLU A 26 -17.70 9.44 -22.08
C GLU A 26 -18.46 8.71 -20.96
N LYS A 27 -19.28 7.74 -21.35
CA LYS A 27 -20.11 6.93 -20.45
C LYS A 27 -19.30 6.03 -19.50
N LEU A 28 -18.03 5.79 -19.82
CA LEU A 28 -17.14 4.99 -18.98
C LEU A 28 -16.43 5.84 -17.93
N PHE A 29 -16.19 7.12 -18.22
CA PHE A 29 -15.39 7.99 -17.37
C PHE A 29 -16.20 8.92 -16.47
N PHE A 30 -17.44 9.20 -16.84
CA PHE A 30 -18.33 10.10 -16.12
C PHE A 30 -19.65 9.40 -15.82
N THR A 31 -20.12 9.54 -14.59
CA THR A 31 -21.39 9.00 -14.14
C THR A 31 -22.53 9.87 -14.67
N PRO A 32 -23.53 9.29 -15.36
CA PRO A 32 -24.73 10.03 -15.72
C PRO A 32 -25.55 10.37 -14.46
N ASP A 33 -26.14 11.55 -14.43
CA ASP A 33 -27.07 11.96 -13.36
C ASP A 33 -28.42 11.23 -13.48
N GLU A 34 -29.35 11.54 -12.56
CA GLU A 34 -30.72 10.96 -12.52
C GLU A 34 -31.50 11.13 -13.84
N ASN A 35 -31.15 12.15 -14.63
CA ASN A 35 -31.74 12.42 -15.95
C ASN A 35 -31.00 11.77 -17.13
N GLY A 36 -29.92 11.02 -16.87
CA GLY A 36 -29.08 10.41 -17.92
C GLY A 36 -28.10 11.37 -18.59
N GLU A 37 -28.00 12.62 -18.12
CA GLU A 37 -27.08 13.63 -18.62
C GLU A 37 -25.72 13.50 -17.93
N ILE A 38 -24.64 13.68 -18.70
CA ILE A 38 -23.27 13.57 -18.19
C ILE A 38 -22.70 14.97 -17.99
N GLN A 39 -22.50 15.37 -16.73
CA GLN A 39 -21.91 16.67 -16.42
C GLN A 39 -20.38 16.62 -16.49
N ARG A 40 -19.82 17.18 -17.56
CA ARG A 40 -18.36 17.32 -17.75
C ARG A 40 -17.77 18.58 -17.11
N ILE A 41 -18.44 19.16 -16.12
CA ILE A 41 -18.01 20.41 -15.50
C ILE A 41 -16.80 20.13 -14.60
N CYS A 42 -15.73 20.90 -14.77
CA CYS A 42 -14.53 20.76 -13.97
C CYS A 42 -14.78 21.17 -12.51
N SER A 43 -14.57 20.25 -11.57
CA SER A 43 -14.78 20.48 -10.13
C SER A 43 -13.89 21.58 -9.53
N LYS A 44 -12.74 21.88 -10.17
CA LYS A 44 -11.78 22.88 -9.68
C LYS A 44 -12.12 24.32 -10.04
N CYS A 45 -12.69 24.55 -11.24
CA CYS A 45 -12.96 25.91 -11.73
C CYS A 45 -14.45 26.19 -12.00
N GLY A 46 -15.30 25.17 -12.07
CA GLY A 46 -16.75 25.30 -12.32
C GLY A 46 -17.13 25.79 -13.73
N THR A 47 -16.19 26.35 -14.49
CA THR A 47 -16.43 26.94 -15.82
C THR A 47 -15.81 26.14 -16.96
N GLY A 48 -14.77 25.35 -16.68
CA GLY A 48 -14.09 24.53 -17.67
C GLY A 48 -14.75 23.17 -17.88
N HIS A 49 -14.51 22.57 -19.05
CA HIS A 49 -14.98 21.24 -19.40
C HIS A 49 -13.85 20.21 -19.33
N LEU A 50 -14.17 19.00 -18.89
CA LEU A 50 -13.26 17.87 -18.79
C LEU A 50 -13.22 17.07 -20.10
N GLU A 51 -12.01 16.88 -20.64
CA GLU A 51 -11.75 16.18 -21.91
C GLU A 51 -10.62 15.15 -21.77
N LEU A 52 -10.68 14.08 -22.58
CA LEU A 52 -9.63 13.07 -22.67
C LEU A 52 -8.39 13.61 -23.39
N LYS A 53 -7.25 13.62 -22.70
CA LYS A 53 -5.93 14.01 -23.23
C LYS A 53 -4.95 12.84 -23.17
N LEU A 54 -3.98 12.85 -24.08
CA LEU A 54 -2.84 11.92 -24.07
C LEU A 54 -1.59 12.64 -23.56
N GLY A 55 -0.98 12.08 -22.52
CA GLY A 55 0.27 12.59 -21.95
C GLY A 55 1.41 11.56 -22.03
N LYS A 56 2.60 11.99 -21.58
CA LYS A 56 3.79 11.11 -21.48
C LYS A 56 3.57 9.88 -20.59
N PHE A 57 2.69 10.00 -19.60
CA PHE A 57 2.40 8.97 -18.60
C PHE A 57 1.13 8.16 -18.91
N GLY A 58 0.52 8.36 -20.10
CA GLY A 58 -0.73 7.69 -20.51
C GLY A 58 -1.90 8.65 -20.71
N PRO A 59 -3.11 8.13 -20.99
CA PRO A 59 -4.33 8.91 -21.10
C PRO A 59 -4.77 9.47 -19.74
N PHE A 60 -5.24 10.72 -19.73
CA PHE A 60 -5.74 11.39 -18.54
C PHE A 60 -6.88 12.34 -18.92
N ILE A 61 -7.75 12.65 -17.97
CA ILE A 61 -8.82 13.64 -18.12
C ILE A 61 -8.27 14.98 -17.66
N GLY A 62 -8.38 16.01 -18.48
CA GLY A 62 -7.88 17.35 -18.16
C GLY A 62 -8.93 18.43 -18.40
N CYS A 63 -8.78 19.55 -17.70
CA CYS A 63 -9.59 20.74 -17.98
C CYS A 63 -9.18 21.38 -19.32
N ASN A 64 -10.15 21.87 -20.09
CA ASN A 64 -9.92 22.64 -21.31
C ASN A 64 -9.34 24.03 -21.03
N ASN A 65 -9.61 24.60 -19.85
CA ASN A 65 -9.20 25.95 -19.45
C ASN A 65 -7.74 26.03 -18.96
N TYR A 66 -6.86 25.16 -19.47
CA TYR A 66 -5.43 25.24 -19.23
C TYR A 66 -4.84 26.39 -20.06
N PRO A 67 -3.97 27.27 -19.53
CA PRO A 67 -3.16 27.12 -18.32
C PRO A 67 -3.78 27.62 -17.00
N ASP A 68 -4.93 28.29 -17.03
CA ASP A 68 -5.57 28.91 -15.85
C ASP A 68 -6.13 27.87 -14.87
N CYS A 69 -6.60 26.72 -15.38
CA CYS A 69 -7.00 25.57 -14.58
C CYS A 69 -6.13 24.35 -14.91
N ARG A 70 -5.34 23.88 -13.92
CA ARG A 70 -4.45 22.72 -14.04
C ARG A 70 -5.03 21.40 -13.52
N TYR A 71 -6.35 21.29 -13.45
CA TYR A 71 -6.99 20.05 -13.00
C TYR A 71 -6.73 18.89 -13.98
N THR A 72 -6.24 17.77 -13.46
CA THR A 72 -5.98 16.54 -14.22
C THR A 72 -6.33 15.31 -13.39
N ARG A 73 -6.96 14.31 -13.98
CA ARG A 73 -7.30 13.02 -13.34
C ARG A 73 -6.78 11.87 -14.20
N GLN A 74 -5.99 10.96 -13.64
CA GLN A 74 -5.48 9.81 -14.39
C GLN A 74 -6.58 8.76 -14.60
N ILE A 75 -6.61 8.18 -15.80
CA ILE A 75 -7.49 7.05 -16.12
C ILE A 75 -6.69 5.79 -15.83
N VAL A 76 -6.72 5.30 -14.59
CA VAL A 76 -6.18 3.99 -14.25
C VAL A 76 -7.15 2.91 -14.72
N ALA A 77 -6.62 1.92 -15.45
CA ALA A 77 -7.40 0.74 -15.82
C ALA A 77 -7.84 0.03 -14.53
N ALA A 78 -9.15 -0.21 -14.39
CA ALA A 78 -9.75 -0.91 -13.27
C ALA A 78 -9.04 -2.25 -13.03
N GLY A 79 -8.11 -2.29 -12.08
CA GLY A 79 -7.28 -3.46 -11.85
C GLY A 79 -5.99 -3.22 -11.09
N GLU A 80 -5.98 -2.34 -10.08
CA GLU A 80 -5.13 -2.39 -8.88
C GLU A 80 -5.38 -1.10 -8.07
N ASP A 81 -5.80 -1.27 -6.82
CA ASP A 81 -6.01 -0.23 -5.80
C ASP A 81 -7.08 0.83 -6.10
N ASP A 82 -8.33 0.47 -5.81
CA ASP A 82 -9.43 1.40 -5.51
C ASP A 82 -9.12 2.16 -4.19
N ASP A 83 -8.05 2.95 -4.20
CA ASP A 83 -7.93 4.08 -3.29
C ASP A 83 -8.87 5.14 -3.87
N ASN A 84 -9.96 5.41 -3.15
CA ASN A 84 -10.94 6.43 -3.46
C ASN A 84 -10.23 7.80 -3.57
N GLY A 85 -9.66 8.05 -4.76
CA GLY A 85 -8.77 9.15 -5.08
C GLY A 85 -9.55 10.43 -5.30
N GLN A 86 -10.23 10.91 -4.25
CA GLN A 86 -10.44 12.35 -4.12
C GLN A 86 -9.07 12.96 -3.83
N GLU A 87 -8.40 13.33 -4.92
CA GLU A 87 -7.09 13.96 -4.87
C GLU A 87 -7.21 15.27 -4.11
N LEU A 88 -6.57 15.34 -2.94
CA LEU A 88 -6.03 16.60 -2.46
C LEU A 88 -4.91 16.98 -3.43
N ASP A 89 -5.28 17.74 -4.46
CA ASP A 89 -4.32 18.41 -5.34
C ASP A 89 -3.56 19.51 -4.57
N ASP A 90 -4.16 20.04 -3.51
CA ASP A 90 -3.68 21.19 -2.73
C ASP A 90 -3.72 20.91 -1.21
N ASP A 91 -2.88 21.64 -0.45
CA ASP A 91 -2.79 21.52 1.02
C ASP A 91 -4.11 21.97 1.67
N LYS A 92 -4.81 21.06 2.38
CA LYS A 92 -6.04 21.39 3.11
C LYS A 92 -5.70 21.84 4.53
N LEU A 93 -6.04 23.08 4.88
CA LEU A 93 -5.97 23.57 6.26
C LEU A 93 -7.11 22.95 7.08
N LEU A 94 -6.78 22.20 8.14
CA LEU A 94 -7.77 21.58 9.04
C LEU A 94 -8.14 22.50 10.21
N GLY A 95 -7.25 23.41 10.60
CA GLY A 95 -7.46 24.36 11.70
C GLY A 95 -6.15 24.70 12.41
N THR A 96 -6.25 25.19 13.64
CA THR A 96 -5.11 25.51 14.50
C THR A 96 -5.09 24.60 15.73
N ASP A 97 -3.88 24.19 16.13
CA ASP A 97 -3.69 23.39 17.33
C ASP A 97 -3.88 24.27 18.59
N PRO A 98 -4.76 23.89 19.54
CA PRO A 98 -4.99 24.66 20.77
C PRO A 98 -3.74 24.78 21.66
N VAL A 99 -2.80 23.83 21.58
CA VAL A 99 -1.61 23.82 22.46
C VAL A 99 -0.50 24.71 21.90
N ASN A 100 -0.14 24.53 20.63
CA ASN A 100 0.99 25.23 20.02
C ASN A 100 0.59 26.46 19.20
N GLN A 101 -0.72 26.70 18.99
CA GLN A 101 -1.27 27.74 18.11
C GLN A 101 -0.77 27.65 16.66
N LEU A 102 -0.27 26.48 16.26
CA LEU A 102 0.25 26.24 14.91
C LEU A 102 -0.86 25.70 14.00
N PRO A 103 -0.87 26.09 12.71
CA PRO A 103 -1.83 25.56 11.74
C PRO A 103 -1.56 24.07 11.48
N VAL A 104 -2.62 23.28 11.38
CA VAL A 104 -2.58 21.85 11.04
C VAL A 104 -3.03 21.68 9.59
N TYR A 105 -2.15 21.13 8.77
CA TYR A 105 -2.40 20.87 7.35
C TYR A 105 -2.56 19.39 7.07
N LEU A 106 -3.44 19.05 6.14
CA LEU A 106 -3.56 17.74 5.51
C LEU A 106 -2.99 17.83 4.10
N LYS A 107 -1.91 17.10 3.86
CA LYS A 107 -1.10 17.18 2.63
C LYS A 107 -0.98 15.79 1.98
N LYS A 108 -0.73 15.75 0.66
CA LYS A 108 -0.44 14.53 -0.09
C LYS A 108 1.09 14.37 -0.25
N GLY A 109 1.62 13.17 0.03
CA GLY A 109 3.05 12.87 -0.06
C GLY A 109 3.33 11.56 -0.81
N PRO A 110 4.62 11.19 -0.99
CA PRO A 110 5.00 9.98 -1.73
C PRO A 110 4.55 8.68 -1.04
N TYR A 111 4.21 8.74 0.25
CA TYR A 111 3.78 7.60 1.06
C TYR A 111 2.28 7.64 1.40
N GLY A 112 1.51 8.50 0.73
CA GLY A 112 0.09 8.75 0.99
C GLY A 112 -0.18 10.09 1.68
N SER A 113 -1.43 10.28 2.10
CA SER A 113 -1.88 11.48 2.82
C SER A 113 -1.28 11.54 4.23
N TYR A 114 -0.91 12.73 4.67
CA TYR A 114 -0.32 12.95 5.99
C TYR A 114 -0.77 14.29 6.58
N VAL A 115 -0.81 14.34 7.91
CA VAL A 115 -1.06 15.56 8.67
C VAL A 115 0.26 16.17 9.11
N GLN A 116 0.35 17.51 9.07
CA GLN A 116 1.52 18.28 9.46
C GLN A 116 1.12 19.38 10.43
N LEU A 117 1.84 19.48 11.56
CA LEU A 117 1.75 20.57 12.51
C LEU A 117 2.72 21.69 12.11
N GLY A 118 2.19 22.86 11.82
CA GLY A 118 2.94 24.02 11.34
C GLY A 118 3.13 24.05 9.82
N GLY A 119 3.42 25.24 9.30
CA GLY A 119 3.78 25.45 7.89
C GLY A 119 5.23 25.11 7.57
N GLU A 120 5.69 25.50 6.39
CA GLU A 120 7.08 25.34 5.95
C GLU A 120 8.07 26.21 6.74
N GLU A 121 7.58 27.20 7.47
CA GLU A 121 8.37 28.05 8.37
C GLU A 121 8.98 27.25 9.54
N VAL A 122 8.36 26.12 9.91
CA VAL A 122 8.89 25.24 10.96
C VAL A 122 9.92 24.29 10.35
N LYS A 123 11.19 24.43 10.73
CA LYS A 123 12.33 23.64 10.19
C LYS A 123 12.17 22.12 10.28
N LYS A 124 11.42 21.63 11.28
CA LYS A 124 11.09 20.20 11.48
C LYS A 124 9.66 20.08 12.02
N PRO A 125 8.65 20.23 11.15
CA PRO A 125 7.27 20.18 11.59
C PRO A 125 6.93 18.74 12.00
N LYS A 126 6.12 18.58 13.05
CA LYS A 126 5.66 17.25 13.46
C LYS A 126 4.72 16.73 12.37
N ARG A 127 4.93 15.50 11.91
CA ARG A 127 4.15 14.88 10.83
C ARG A 127 3.67 13.52 11.28
N SER A 128 2.48 13.14 10.83
CA SER A 128 1.94 11.80 11.01
C SER A 128 1.20 11.38 9.75
N SER A 129 1.41 10.15 9.31
CA SER A 129 0.68 9.62 8.16
C SER A 129 -0.80 9.40 8.53
N VAL A 130 -1.70 9.52 7.56
CA VAL A 130 -3.09 9.07 7.72
C VAL A 130 -3.12 7.56 7.45
N PRO A 131 -3.84 6.75 8.26
CA PRO A 131 -3.98 5.32 8.02
C PRO A 131 -4.56 5.02 6.62
N LYS A 132 -4.04 3.97 5.97
CA LYS A 132 -4.54 3.50 4.68
C LYS A 132 -6.00 3.04 4.82
N GLY A 133 -6.88 3.51 3.94
CA GLY A 133 -8.32 3.21 3.96
C GLY A 133 -9.19 4.22 4.72
N LYS A 134 -8.62 5.20 5.42
CA LYS A 134 -9.41 6.34 5.95
C LYS A 134 -9.57 7.38 4.84
N PRO A 135 -10.80 7.75 4.44
CA PRO A 135 -10.99 8.77 3.41
C PRO A 135 -10.55 10.12 3.93
N VAL A 136 -9.94 10.90 3.03
CA VAL A 136 -9.30 12.18 3.33
C VAL A 136 -10.31 13.25 3.76
N LEU A 137 -11.56 13.14 3.29
CA LEU A 137 -12.64 14.05 3.68
C LEU A 137 -13.03 13.91 5.16
N ASP A 138 -12.95 12.69 5.69
CA ASP A 138 -13.32 12.36 7.08
C ASP A 138 -12.22 12.73 8.09
N VAL A 139 -11.08 13.22 7.64
CA VAL A 139 -9.99 13.67 8.51
C VAL A 139 -10.32 15.08 9.00
N ASP A 140 -10.74 15.16 10.27
CA ASP A 140 -10.99 16.41 10.98
C ASP A 140 -9.78 16.86 11.82
N LEU A 141 -9.88 18.06 12.41
CA LEU A 141 -8.82 18.62 13.25
C LEU A 141 -8.54 17.74 14.48
N ASN A 142 -9.58 17.21 15.14
CA ASN A 142 -9.41 16.40 16.35
C ASN A 142 -8.67 15.09 16.05
N TYR A 143 -9.05 14.41 14.96
CA TYR A 143 -8.37 13.21 14.52
C TYR A 143 -6.92 13.49 14.12
N ALA A 144 -6.67 14.60 13.41
CA ALA A 144 -5.32 15.02 13.04
C ALA A 144 -4.43 15.28 14.27
N LEU A 145 -4.95 15.96 15.29
CA LEU A 145 -4.24 16.18 16.56
C LEU A 145 -3.95 14.85 17.27
N GLY A 146 -4.90 13.91 17.25
CA GLY A 146 -4.71 12.55 17.75
C GLY A 146 -3.56 11.84 17.03
N LEU A 147 -3.50 11.89 15.70
CA LEU A 147 -2.41 11.30 14.91
C LEU A 147 -1.06 11.97 15.18
N LEU A 148 -1.05 13.30 15.36
CA LEU A 148 0.15 14.06 15.71
C LEU A 148 0.61 13.77 17.14
N SER A 149 -0.23 13.26 18.03
CA SER A 149 0.14 12.91 19.41
C SER A 149 0.87 11.56 19.53
N LEU A 150 0.89 10.75 18.46
CA LEU A 150 1.57 9.45 18.44
C LEU A 150 3.09 9.58 18.68
N PRO A 151 3.74 8.57 19.30
CA PRO A 151 3.20 7.33 19.84
C PRO A 151 2.39 7.56 21.13
N ARG A 152 1.22 6.91 21.23
CA ARG A 152 0.33 7.03 22.38
C ARG A 152 0.56 5.89 23.36
N ASP A 153 0.62 6.22 24.63
CA ASP A 153 0.66 5.21 25.70
C ASP A 153 -0.74 4.69 26.00
N VAL A 154 -0.95 3.37 25.83
CA VAL A 154 -2.25 2.70 26.09
C VAL A 154 -2.36 2.33 27.57
N GLY A 155 -1.26 1.86 28.18
CA GLY A 155 -1.18 1.52 29.59
C GLY A 155 -0.22 0.36 29.90
N LEU A 156 -0.16 -0.03 31.17
CA LEU A 156 0.71 -1.09 31.69
C LEU A 156 0.07 -2.47 31.51
N HIS A 157 0.79 -3.40 30.89
CA HIS A 157 0.30 -4.77 30.73
C HIS A 157 0.08 -5.45 32.09
N PRO A 158 -1.06 -6.13 32.33
CA PRO A 158 -1.46 -6.59 33.67
C PRO A 158 -0.55 -7.66 34.27
N GLN A 159 0.17 -8.43 33.45
CA GLN A 159 1.03 -9.52 33.95
C GLN A 159 2.50 -9.13 34.09
N THR A 160 2.95 -8.16 33.32
CA THR A 160 4.38 -7.83 33.16
C THR A 160 4.71 -6.41 33.59
N ALA A 161 3.69 -5.59 33.83
CA ALA A 161 3.80 -4.17 34.16
C ALA A 161 4.61 -3.34 33.13
N ASP A 162 4.81 -3.84 31.92
CA ASP A 162 5.48 -3.11 30.85
C ASP A 162 4.50 -2.25 30.06
N MET A 163 4.97 -1.10 29.58
CA MET A 163 4.17 -0.15 28.82
C MET A 163 3.83 -0.66 27.42
N ILE A 164 2.54 -0.61 27.08
CA ILE A 164 2.02 -0.83 25.74
C ILE A 164 1.85 0.52 25.04
N GLN A 165 2.48 0.69 23.88
CA GLN A 165 2.37 1.90 23.07
C GLN A 165 1.62 1.61 21.77
N ALA A 166 0.72 2.49 21.36
CA ALA A 166 0.06 2.48 20.08
C ALA A 166 0.74 3.47 19.12
N GLY A 167 0.94 3.07 17.87
CA GLY A 167 1.60 3.87 16.86
C GLY A 167 1.15 3.54 15.45
N LEU A 168 1.66 4.32 14.49
CA LEU A 168 1.40 4.12 13.08
C LEU A 168 2.72 3.82 12.33
N GLY A 169 2.70 2.81 11.47
CA GLY A 169 3.87 2.39 10.70
C GLY A 169 3.55 2.09 9.23
N ARG A 170 4.54 1.59 8.50
CA ARG A 170 4.41 1.28 7.06
C ARG A 170 3.31 0.26 6.71
N TYR A 171 2.96 -0.60 7.68
CA TYR A 171 1.94 -1.64 7.53
C TYR A 171 0.61 -1.26 8.19
N GLY A 172 0.44 0.00 8.58
CA GLY A 172 -0.75 0.47 9.28
C GLY A 172 -0.57 0.59 10.80
N PRO A 173 -1.67 0.72 11.54
CA PRO A 173 -1.68 0.86 12.99
C PRO A 173 -1.11 -0.37 13.70
N TYR A 174 -0.31 -0.14 14.74
CA TYR A 174 0.30 -1.22 15.53
C TYR A 174 0.36 -0.91 17.02
N LEU A 175 0.47 -1.96 17.82
CA LEU A 175 0.85 -1.95 19.23
C LEU A 175 2.31 -2.38 19.36
N LYS A 176 3.07 -1.65 20.17
CA LYS A 176 4.45 -1.92 20.54
C LYS A 176 4.50 -2.33 22.00
N TYR A 177 5.10 -3.48 22.26
CA TYR A 177 5.24 -4.05 23.59
C TYR A 177 6.55 -4.83 23.67
N GLN A 178 7.43 -4.50 24.63
CA GLN A 178 8.77 -5.12 24.79
C GLN A 178 9.59 -5.21 23.48
N GLY A 179 9.49 -4.19 22.61
CA GLY A 179 10.16 -4.16 21.31
C GLY A 179 9.51 -5.04 20.21
N LYS A 180 8.44 -5.76 20.53
CA LYS A 180 7.62 -6.50 19.56
C LYS A 180 6.49 -5.61 19.04
N PHE A 181 6.17 -5.78 17.76
CA PHE A 181 5.12 -5.02 17.06
C PHE A 181 3.98 -5.96 16.68
N THR A 182 2.76 -5.62 17.07
CA THR A 182 1.54 -6.35 16.73
C THR A 182 0.60 -5.41 16.00
N SER A 183 0.23 -5.73 14.76
CA SER A 183 -0.72 -4.91 14.00
C SER A 183 -2.11 -4.93 14.63
N LEU A 184 -2.82 -3.81 14.58
CA LEU A 184 -4.25 -3.77 14.90
C LEU A 184 -5.06 -4.45 13.77
N LYS A 185 -6.20 -5.03 14.10
CA LYS A 185 -7.10 -5.67 13.13
C LYS A 185 -8.07 -4.64 12.51
N GLU A 186 -8.68 -5.02 11.39
CA GLU A 186 -9.75 -4.24 10.76
C GLU A 186 -10.92 -4.07 11.74
N GLY A 187 -11.24 -2.82 12.08
CA GLY A 187 -12.27 -2.45 13.06
C GLY A 187 -11.74 -1.92 14.39
N ASP A 188 -10.46 -2.15 14.72
CA ASP A 188 -9.84 -1.52 15.89
C ASP A 188 -9.32 -0.12 15.52
N ASP A 189 -9.79 0.92 16.21
CA ASP A 189 -9.34 2.29 15.98
C ASP A 189 -8.13 2.65 16.84
N LEU A 190 -7.05 3.08 16.18
CA LEU A 190 -5.76 3.44 16.78
C LEU A 190 -5.90 4.45 17.92
N LEU A 191 -6.84 5.40 17.80
CA LEU A 191 -7.03 6.46 18.79
C LEU A 191 -7.98 6.09 19.93
N SER A 192 -8.55 4.88 19.93
CA SER A 192 -9.49 4.47 20.98
C SER A 192 -9.23 3.08 21.55
N VAL A 193 -8.25 2.34 21.02
CA VAL A 193 -7.84 1.05 21.59
C VAL A 193 -7.56 1.16 23.09
N GLY A 194 -8.33 0.40 23.86
CA GLY A 194 -8.16 0.23 25.30
C GLY A 194 -7.21 -0.91 25.66
N ILE A 195 -6.85 -0.98 26.94
CA ILE A 195 -5.86 -1.92 27.44
C ILE A 195 -6.29 -3.39 27.31
N ASN A 196 -7.55 -3.70 27.58
CA ASN A 196 -8.06 -5.08 27.50
C ASN A 196 -7.90 -5.63 26.08
N ARG A 197 -8.31 -4.84 25.08
CA ARG A 197 -8.18 -5.19 23.66
C ARG A 197 -6.71 -5.33 23.25
N ALA A 198 -5.85 -4.44 23.74
CA ALA A 198 -4.42 -4.51 23.47
C ALA A 198 -3.79 -5.79 24.03
N VAL A 199 -4.15 -6.20 25.24
CA VAL A 199 -3.67 -7.44 25.88
C VAL A 199 -4.14 -8.66 25.09
N ASP A 200 -5.40 -8.69 24.64
CA ASP A 200 -5.93 -9.79 23.82
C ASP A 200 -5.16 -9.94 22.51
N LEU A 201 -4.92 -8.83 21.80
CA LEU A 201 -4.16 -8.83 20.56
C LEU A 201 -2.71 -9.28 20.78
N LEU A 202 -2.08 -8.85 21.87
CA LEU A 202 -0.73 -9.29 22.24
C LEU A 202 -0.68 -10.78 22.59
N ALA A 203 -1.71 -11.31 23.28
CA ALA A 203 -1.81 -12.73 23.61
C ALA A 203 -2.02 -13.59 22.36
N GLU A 204 -2.84 -13.14 21.41
CA GLU A 204 -3.00 -13.79 20.11
C GLU A 204 -1.69 -13.76 19.31
N ALA A 205 -1.02 -12.60 19.26
CA ALA A 205 0.27 -12.46 18.59
C ALA A 205 1.31 -13.41 19.20
N ALA A 206 1.36 -13.54 20.53
CA ALA A 206 2.26 -14.47 21.21
C ALA A 206 2.01 -15.94 20.82
N LYS A 207 0.74 -16.36 20.63
CA LYS A 207 0.41 -17.71 20.12
C LYS A 207 0.92 -17.96 18.71
N THR A 208 0.97 -16.93 17.88
CA THR A 208 1.43 -17.03 16.49
C THR A 208 2.94 -16.86 16.32
N ALA A 209 3.61 -16.16 17.24
CA ALA A 209 5.05 -15.86 17.21
C ALA A 209 5.95 -17.12 17.29
N GLY A 210 5.37 -18.26 17.65
CA GLY A 210 6.04 -19.55 17.75
C GLY A 210 6.65 -19.80 19.12
N ARG A 211 6.62 -21.05 19.56
CA ARG A 211 7.14 -21.49 20.85
C ARG A 211 8.65 -21.67 20.76
N VAL A 212 9.40 -21.07 21.68
CA VAL A 212 10.85 -21.33 21.81
C VAL A 212 11.02 -22.66 22.53
N LEU A 213 11.69 -23.64 21.91
CA LEU A 213 11.91 -24.97 22.48
C LEU A 213 13.20 -25.05 23.31
N GLY A 214 14.19 -24.21 23.01
CA GLY A 214 15.47 -24.17 23.72
C GLY A 214 16.64 -23.78 22.82
N LYS A 215 17.87 -23.98 23.32
CA LYS A 215 19.10 -23.73 22.57
C LYS A 215 19.56 -24.99 21.85
N HIS A 216 20.03 -24.84 20.61
CA HIS A 216 20.67 -25.91 19.84
C HIS A 216 22.10 -26.16 20.35
N PRO A 217 22.63 -27.40 20.34
CA PRO A 217 24.02 -27.69 20.70
C PRO A 217 25.03 -26.88 19.87
N ASP A 218 24.76 -26.67 18.58
CA ASP A 218 25.59 -25.82 17.68
C ASP A 218 25.39 -24.30 17.86
N GLY A 219 24.65 -23.86 18.89
CA GLY A 219 24.37 -22.46 19.18
C GLY A 219 23.14 -21.88 18.47
N GLY A 220 22.45 -20.93 19.11
CA GLY A 220 21.20 -20.34 18.63
C GLY A 220 19.94 -21.00 19.20
N GLU A 221 18.80 -20.30 19.12
CA GLU A 221 17.51 -20.78 19.63
C GLU A 221 16.73 -21.56 18.56
N ILE A 222 16.00 -22.58 19.01
CA ILE A 222 15.08 -23.37 18.18
C ILE A 222 13.67 -22.86 18.41
N HIS A 223 13.03 -22.39 17.33
CA HIS A 223 11.66 -21.91 17.35
C HIS A 223 10.73 -22.89 16.64
N LEU A 224 9.61 -23.23 17.26
CA LEU A 224 8.49 -23.95 16.64
C LEU A 224 7.45 -22.93 16.17
N LYS A 225 7.31 -22.76 14.86
CA LYS A 225 6.42 -21.78 14.22
C LYS A 225 5.36 -22.43 13.35
N ARG A 226 4.25 -21.73 13.10
CA ARG A 226 3.23 -22.12 12.11
C ARG A 226 3.45 -21.35 10.82
N GLY A 227 3.56 -22.05 9.69
CA GLY A 227 3.66 -21.45 8.37
C GLY A 227 2.56 -21.92 7.43
N ARG A 228 2.58 -21.40 6.19
CA ARG A 228 1.61 -21.75 5.12
C ARG A 228 1.51 -23.26 4.85
N PHE A 229 2.59 -24.00 5.05
CA PHE A 229 2.68 -25.44 4.77
C PHE A 229 2.55 -26.33 6.00
N GLY A 230 2.21 -25.76 7.16
CA GLY A 230 2.13 -26.45 8.45
C GLY A 230 3.19 -26.00 9.45
N PRO A 231 3.20 -26.61 10.65
CA PRO A 231 4.19 -26.32 11.69
C PRO A 231 5.60 -26.72 11.27
N TYR A 232 6.60 -25.94 11.66
CA TYR A 232 8.00 -26.18 11.34
C TYR A 232 8.93 -25.71 12.46
N PHE A 233 10.08 -26.36 12.56
CA PHE A 233 11.20 -25.95 13.40
C PHE A 233 12.10 -25.00 12.63
N GLU A 234 12.51 -23.91 13.26
CA GLU A 234 13.45 -22.94 12.73
C GLU A 234 14.64 -22.83 13.66
N HIS A 235 15.83 -23.05 13.11
CA HIS A 235 17.11 -22.82 13.77
C HIS A 235 17.98 -21.98 12.85
N ASN A 236 18.27 -20.73 13.25
CA ASN A 236 18.97 -19.74 12.44
C ASN A 236 18.36 -19.58 11.02
N LYS A 237 18.96 -20.19 10.00
CA LYS A 237 18.48 -20.18 8.60
C LYS A 237 17.88 -21.53 8.15
N LEU A 238 18.03 -22.58 8.95
CA LEU A 238 17.51 -23.91 8.64
C LEU A 238 16.06 -24.01 9.11
N ARG A 239 15.19 -24.48 8.20
CA ARG A 239 13.77 -24.73 8.50
C ARG A 239 13.43 -26.17 8.17
N ALA A 240 12.93 -26.91 9.15
CA ALA A 240 12.52 -28.29 8.99
C ALA A 240 11.00 -28.42 9.25
N PRO A 241 10.22 -28.98 8.31
CA PRO A 241 8.79 -29.19 8.54
C PRO A 241 8.58 -30.22 9.66
N MET A 242 7.58 -29.96 10.53
CA MET A 242 7.21 -30.90 11.57
C MET A 242 6.41 -32.07 10.97
N PRO A 243 6.72 -33.33 11.34
CA PRO A 243 5.93 -34.48 10.92
C PRO A 243 4.47 -34.38 11.37
N LYS A 244 3.53 -34.76 10.51
CA LYS A 244 2.07 -34.71 10.79
C LYS A 244 1.62 -35.54 12.00
N LYS A 245 2.47 -36.45 12.49
CA LYS A 245 2.20 -37.31 13.66
C LYS A 245 2.43 -36.59 15.00
N LEU A 246 3.25 -35.54 15.01
CA LEU A 246 3.52 -34.78 16.23
C LEU A 246 2.54 -33.62 16.37
N GLN A 247 2.14 -33.34 17.61
CA GLN A 247 1.33 -32.17 17.96
C GLN A 247 2.22 -31.06 18.54
N MET A 248 1.86 -29.81 18.26
CA MET A 248 2.70 -28.65 18.62
C MET A 248 2.92 -28.47 20.12
N ASP A 249 1.98 -28.93 20.94
CA ASP A 249 2.03 -28.70 22.38
C ASP A 249 2.89 -29.75 23.10
N SER A 250 3.02 -30.95 22.51
CA SER A 250 3.76 -32.08 23.08
C SER A 250 5.20 -32.22 22.58
N VAL A 251 5.62 -31.41 21.61
CA VAL A 251 6.97 -31.56 21.03
C VAL A 251 8.05 -31.16 22.02
N THR A 252 9.08 -32.00 22.10
CA THR A 252 10.25 -31.82 22.96
C THR A 252 11.48 -31.32 22.18
N LEU A 253 12.46 -30.75 22.90
CA LEU A 253 13.71 -30.25 22.33
C LEU A 253 14.47 -31.35 21.57
N THR A 254 14.50 -32.57 22.12
CA THR A 254 15.22 -33.72 21.55
C THR A 254 14.66 -34.11 20.19
N GLU A 255 13.34 -34.20 20.05
CA GLU A 255 12.69 -34.52 18.77
C GLU A 255 12.95 -33.43 17.72
N ALA A 256 12.94 -32.16 18.13
CA ALA A 256 13.25 -31.05 17.23
C ALA A 256 14.70 -31.08 16.73
N LEU A 257 15.66 -31.48 17.57
CA LEU A 257 17.06 -31.65 17.19
C LEU A 257 17.25 -32.77 16.17
N GLU A 258 16.61 -33.91 16.37
CA GLU A 258 16.67 -35.03 15.42
C GLU A 258 16.14 -34.63 14.04
N ILE A 259 15.02 -33.91 14.00
CA ILE A 259 14.37 -33.47 12.76
C ILE A 259 15.23 -32.40 12.05
N LEU A 260 15.83 -31.48 12.80
CA LEU A 260 16.74 -30.46 12.25
C LEU A 260 18.04 -31.09 11.74
N ALA A 261 18.64 -32.04 12.48
CA ALA A 261 19.84 -32.76 12.07
C ALA A 261 19.57 -33.60 10.82
N ALA A 262 18.44 -34.32 10.77
CA ALA A 262 18.01 -35.05 9.58
C ALA A 262 17.82 -34.11 8.37
N LYS A 263 17.32 -32.88 8.59
CA LYS A 263 17.16 -31.91 7.51
C LYS A 263 18.48 -31.27 7.08
N ALA A 264 19.43 -31.06 8.00
CA ALA A 264 20.78 -30.59 7.70
C ALA A 264 21.60 -31.64 6.94
N ALA A 265 21.42 -32.92 7.26
CA ALA A 265 22.08 -34.05 6.58
C ALA A 265 21.47 -34.35 5.20
N GLN A 266 20.23 -33.93 4.93
CA GLN A 266 19.64 -34.07 3.60
C GLN A 266 20.25 -33.05 2.62
N PRO A 267 20.77 -33.49 1.46
CA PRO A 267 21.23 -32.57 0.43
C PRO A 267 20.05 -31.71 -0.02
N ALA A 268 20.29 -30.41 -0.23
CA ALA A 268 19.28 -29.48 -0.73
C ALA A 268 18.65 -30.06 -2.01
N THR A 269 17.46 -30.66 -1.88
CA THR A 269 16.70 -31.13 -3.02
C THR A 269 16.37 -29.91 -3.85
N LYS A 270 17.14 -29.72 -4.93
CA LYS A 270 16.81 -28.80 -6.02
C LYS A 270 15.40 -29.17 -6.46
N ILE A 271 14.41 -28.41 -6.01
CA ILE A 271 13.07 -28.46 -6.59
C ILE A 271 13.30 -28.16 -8.07
N LYS A 272 13.16 -29.18 -8.92
CA LYS A 272 13.08 -28.99 -10.36
C LYS A 272 11.82 -28.17 -10.57
N THR A 273 11.98 -26.85 -10.66
CA THR A 273 10.97 -25.97 -11.23
C THR A 273 10.64 -26.54 -12.59
N LYS A 274 9.46 -27.16 -12.70
CA LYS A 274 8.90 -27.59 -13.96
C LYS A 274 8.74 -26.31 -14.77
N LYS A 275 9.68 -26.03 -15.67
CA LYS A 275 9.59 -24.93 -16.63
C LYS A 275 8.28 -25.11 -17.38
N THR A 276 7.25 -24.37 -16.98
CA THR A 276 6.15 -24.03 -17.86
C THR A 276 6.78 -23.31 -19.05
N LYS A 277 6.63 -23.91 -20.23
CA LYS A 277 7.11 -23.33 -21.50
C LYS A 277 6.45 -21.96 -21.65
N SER A 278 7.21 -20.90 -21.37
CA SER A 278 6.86 -19.56 -21.82
C SER A 278 6.89 -19.58 -23.35
N LYS A 279 5.73 -19.35 -23.97
CA LYS A 279 5.61 -19.09 -25.40
C LYS A 279 6.51 -17.89 -25.71
N ALA A 280 7.56 -18.13 -26.49
CA ALA A 280 8.47 -17.11 -26.95
C ALA A 280 7.69 -16.11 -27.83
N LYS A 281 7.52 -14.88 -27.34
CA LYS A 281 7.05 -13.75 -28.14
C LYS A 281 8.21 -13.32 -29.04
N ALA A 282 7.98 -13.40 -30.35
CA ALA A 282 8.95 -13.08 -31.39
C ALA A 282 9.52 -11.66 -31.22
N LYS A 283 10.85 -11.55 -31.20
CA LYS A 283 11.56 -10.26 -31.29
C LYS A 283 11.59 -9.81 -32.74
N THR A 284 10.81 -8.78 -33.05
CA THR A 284 10.89 -8.04 -34.31
C THR A 284 12.18 -7.21 -34.31
N LYS A 285 12.97 -7.38 -35.38
CA LYS A 285 14.23 -6.68 -35.64
C LYS A 285 13.95 -5.20 -35.93
N THR A 286 14.55 -4.28 -35.18
CA THR A 286 14.69 -2.87 -35.60
C THR A 286 16.06 -2.65 -36.23
N ALA A 287 16.03 -2.21 -37.49
CA ALA A 287 17.19 -1.91 -38.31
C ALA A 287 17.90 -0.63 -37.85
N LYS A 288 19.23 -0.69 -37.82
CA LYS A 288 20.14 0.41 -37.49
C LYS A 288 20.31 1.29 -38.74
N VAL A 289 19.79 2.52 -38.71
CA VAL A 289 20.09 3.54 -39.72
C VAL A 289 21.41 4.22 -39.34
N LYS A 290 22.37 4.17 -40.27
CA LYS A 290 23.66 4.88 -40.22
C LYS A 290 23.45 6.32 -40.72
N THR A 291 23.84 7.32 -39.95
CA THR A 291 24.13 8.67 -40.47
C THR A 291 25.64 8.86 -40.56
N LYS A 292 26.10 9.10 -41.79
CA LYS A 292 27.48 9.50 -42.12
C LYS A 292 27.71 10.94 -41.67
N ALA A 293 28.77 11.17 -40.91
CA ALA A 293 29.41 12.48 -40.82
C ALA A 293 30.08 12.80 -42.16
N LYS A 294 29.87 14.01 -42.68
CA LYS A 294 30.60 14.55 -43.83
C LYS A 294 31.26 15.85 -43.37
N SER A 295 32.58 15.85 -43.53
CA SER A 295 33.50 16.98 -43.46
C SER A 295 33.14 18.07 -44.47
N GLY A 296 33.32 19.32 -44.06
CA GLY A 296 33.21 20.54 -44.85
C GLY A 296 33.29 21.73 -43.92
#